data_AF-A0A376UCU0-F1
#
_entry.id   AF-A0A376UCU0-F1
#
_cell.length_a   1.000
_cell.length_b   1.000
_cell.length_c   1.000
_cell.angle_alpha   90.00
_cell.angle_beta   90.00
_cell.angle_gamma   90.00
#
_symmetry.space_group_name_H-M   'P 1'
#
loop_
_entity.id
_entity.type
_entity.pdbx_description
1 polymer ?
#
loop_
_entity_poly.entity_id
_entity_poly.type
_entity_poly.pdbx_seq_one_letter_code
_entity_poly.pdbx_strand_id
1 'polypeptide(L)'
;MIRHLLTRFADQDEARRLLYEQQKSEEALAIKREGDSLVDFCGYLMASVMCDGLLVGNAEIVPFSPRRYLYHAYLAYMRAHGFGKPVTLTRFGKDMPGAMAEYGREYMKRKTKHGLRSNVTLTEESEDWMPSCVSVTNDDSKN
;
A
#
# COMPACT_ATOMS: atom_id res chain seq x y z
N MET A 1 41.15 -1.65 18.96
CA MET A 1 40.33 -1.91 17.74
C MET A 1 39.05 -1.06 17.74
N ILE A 2 39.15 0.27 17.83
CA ILE A 2 37.99 1.21 17.70
C ILE A 2 38.19 2.17 16.51
N ARG A 3 39.41 2.23 15.95
CA ARG A 3 39.80 3.11 14.82
C ARG A 3 39.42 2.59 13.42
N HIS A 4 38.61 1.54 13.34
CA HIS A 4 38.18 0.93 12.06
C HIS A 4 36.67 1.00 11.82
N LEU A 5 35.90 1.57 12.75
CA LEU A 5 34.46 1.81 12.55
C LEU A 5 34.14 3.20 12.00
N LEU A 6 35.10 4.14 11.99
CA LEU A 6 34.92 5.49 11.41
C LEU A 6 35.27 5.57 9.93
N THR A 7 35.81 4.52 9.33
CA THR A 7 36.22 4.52 7.91
C THR A 7 35.06 4.32 6.93
N ARG A 8 33.83 4.10 7.40
CA ARG A 8 32.61 4.11 6.56
C ARG A 8 31.90 5.47 6.48
N PHE A 9 32.38 6.47 7.23
CA PHE A 9 31.98 7.88 7.11
C PHE A 9 33.23 8.75 6.91
N ALA A 10 34.14 8.32 6.01
CA ALA A 10 35.40 9.01 5.78
C ALA A 10 35.22 10.42 5.19
N ASP A 11 34.05 10.71 4.60
CA ASP A 11 33.66 12.00 4.08
C ASP A 11 32.36 12.49 4.77
N GLN A 12 32.51 13.40 5.73
CA GLN A 12 31.37 13.97 6.47
C GLN A 12 30.43 14.75 5.55
N ASP A 13 30.91 15.26 4.42
CA ASP A 13 30.10 16.06 3.50
C ASP A 13 29.25 15.18 2.59
N GLU A 14 29.74 14.01 2.20
CA GLU A 14 28.93 13.00 1.51
C GLU A 14 27.79 12.49 2.39
N ALA A 15 28.07 12.21 3.66
CA ALA A 15 27.04 11.78 4.62
C ALA A 15 25.95 12.84 4.83
N ARG A 16 26.35 14.12 4.96
CA ARG A 16 25.41 15.25 5.07
C ARG A 16 24.55 15.40 3.81
N ARG A 17 25.14 15.25 2.63
CA ARG A 17 24.42 15.31 1.35
C ARG A 17 23.35 14.22 1.27
N LEU A 18 23.71 12.96 1.57
CA LEU A 18 22.77 11.84 1.54
C LEU A 18 21.61 12.02 2.52
N LEU A 19 21.89 12.49 3.74
CA LEU A 19 20.83 12.80 4.72
C LEU A 19 19.90 13.90 4.24
N TYR A 20 20.44 14.94 3.60
CA TYR A 20 19.64 16.04 3.06
C TYR A 20 18.77 15.60 1.87
N GLU A 21 19.30 14.76 0.99
CA GLU A 21 18.55 14.14 -0.11
C GLU A 21 17.43 13.24 0.41
N GLN A 22 17.73 12.43 1.45
CA GLN A 22 16.74 11.60 2.11
C GLN A 22 15.61 12.45 2.72
N GLN A 23 15.94 13.50 3.48
CA GLN A 23 14.96 14.40 4.07
C GLN A 23 14.06 15.03 3.01
N LYS A 24 14.63 15.52 1.90
CA LYS A 24 13.85 16.08 0.78
C LYS A 24 12.91 15.05 0.16
N SER A 25 13.35 13.80 0.04
CA SER A 25 12.53 12.72 -0.49
C SER A 25 11.36 12.42 0.44
N GLU A 26 11.59 12.40 1.75
CA GLU A 26 10.55 12.17 2.76
C GLU A 26 9.53 13.32 2.79
N GLU A 27 9.99 14.58 2.74
CA GLU A 27 9.12 15.77 2.63
C GLU A 27 8.29 15.75 1.34
N ALA A 28 8.91 15.40 0.20
CA ALA A 28 8.20 15.29 -1.07
C ALA A 28 7.14 14.18 -1.05
N LEU A 29 7.45 13.04 -0.43
CA LEU A 29 6.50 11.94 -0.27
C LEU A 29 5.33 12.36 0.63
N ALA A 30 5.59 13.06 1.73
CA ALA A 30 4.53 13.57 2.61
C ALA A 30 3.54 14.48 1.86
N ILE A 31 4.04 15.42 1.06
CA ILE A 31 3.20 16.31 0.24
C ILE A 31 2.36 15.50 -0.78
N LYS A 32 2.96 14.49 -1.42
CA LYS A 32 2.23 13.64 -2.39
C LYS A 32 1.13 12.84 -1.71
N ARG A 33 1.36 12.34 -0.49
CA ARG A 33 0.35 11.61 0.29
C ARG A 33 -0.86 12.49 0.60
N GLU A 34 -0.66 13.76 0.94
CA GLU A 34 -1.76 14.70 1.19
C GLU A 34 -2.63 14.96 -0.06
N GLY A 35 -2.02 14.96 -1.25
CA GLY A 35 -2.69 15.29 -2.51
C GLY A 35 -3.21 14.09 -3.31
N ASP A 36 -2.67 12.89 -3.11
CA ASP A 36 -2.99 11.69 -3.87
C ASP A 36 -3.33 10.51 -2.96
N SER A 37 -4.63 10.25 -2.84
CA SER A 37 -5.17 9.14 -2.05
C SER A 37 -4.65 7.76 -2.45
N LEU A 38 -4.23 7.54 -3.70
CA LEU A 38 -3.65 6.27 -4.12
C LEU A 38 -2.22 6.15 -3.62
N VAL A 39 -1.42 7.23 -3.69
CA VAL A 39 -0.08 7.27 -3.09
C VAL A 39 -0.17 7.05 -1.59
N ASP A 40 -1.09 7.73 -0.91
CA ASP A 40 -1.26 7.53 0.54
C ASP A 40 -1.66 6.08 0.88
N PHE A 41 -2.62 5.51 0.13
CA PHE A 41 -2.98 4.09 0.26
C PHE A 41 -1.78 3.15 0.08
N CYS A 42 -0.87 3.44 -0.85
CA CYS A 42 0.34 2.62 -1.07
C CYS A 42 1.27 2.59 0.14
N GLY A 43 1.20 3.58 1.03
CA GLY A 43 1.95 3.60 2.29
C GLY A 43 1.65 2.38 3.16
N TYR A 44 0.40 1.89 3.11
CA TYR A 44 -0.08 0.74 3.87
C TYR A 44 0.23 -0.62 3.21
N LEU A 45 1.01 -0.66 2.12
CA LEU A 45 1.30 -1.88 1.37
C LEU A 45 2.77 -2.29 1.44
N MET A 46 3.06 -3.56 1.72
CA MET A 46 4.41 -4.12 1.53
C MET A 46 4.52 -4.80 0.17
N ALA A 47 5.71 -4.76 -0.43
CA ALA A 47 6.01 -5.46 -1.67
C ALA A 47 6.87 -6.70 -1.41
N SER A 48 6.43 -7.84 -1.95
CA SER A 48 7.16 -9.10 -2.04
C SER A 48 8.00 -9.15 -3.32
N VAL A 49 9.06 -9.96 -3.31
CA VAL A 49 9.86 -10.25 -4.51
C VAL A 49 9.12 -11.18 -5.49
N MET A 50 8.03 -11.81 -5.05
CA MET A 50 7.18 -12.69 -5.85
C MET A 50 5.75 -12.16 -5.92
N CYS A 51 5.01 -12.53 -6.97
CA CYS A 51 3.57 -12.25 -7.06
C CYS A 51 2.78 -13.26 -6.21
N ASP A 52 2.85 -13.16 -4.89
CA ASP A 52 2.20 -14.03 -3.90
C ASP A 52 1.22 -13.29 -2.97
N GLY A 53 1.02 -11.99 -3.19
CA GLY A 53 0.15 -11.15 -2.38
C GLY A 53 -1.34 -11.17 -2.76
N LEU A 54 -1.98 -10.02 -2.61
CA LEU A 54 -3.41 -9.84 -2.87
C LEU A 54 -3.74 -10.07 -4.35
N LEU A 55 -4.95 -10.57 -4.61
CA LEU A 55 -5.51 -10.53 -5.96
C LEU A 55 -5.86 -9.08 -6.29
N VAL A 56 -5.66 -8.63 -7.53
CA VAL A 56 -6.04 -7.25 -7.91
C VAL A 56 -7.53 -7.03 -7.72
N GLY A 57 -8.36 -7.98 -8.16
CA GLY A 57 -9.82 -7.91 -8.03
C GLY A 57 -10.47 -6.86 -8.93
N ASN A 58 -11.78 -6.68 -8.76
CA ASN A 58 -12.58 -5.63 -9.39
C ASN A 58 -13.78 -5.30 -8.49
N ALA A 59 -14.50 -4.18 -8.73
CA ALA A 59 -15.59 -3.73 -7.86
C ALA A 59 -16.79 -4.69 -7.76
N GLU A 60 -17.01 -5.51 -8.79
CA GLU A 60 -18.20 -6.36 -8.92
C GLU A 60 -18.06 -7.70 -8.18
N ILE A 61 -16.90 -8.00 -7.59
CA ILE A 61 -16.69 -9.25 -6.87
C ILE A 61 -17.46 -9.21 -5.54
N VAL A 62 -18.37 -10.17 -5.36
CA VAL A 62 -19.15 -10.38 -4.15
C VAL A 62 -18.85 -11.77 -3.57
N PRO A 63 -18.63 -11.91 -2.24
CA PRO A 63 -18.70 -10.86 -1.22
C PRO A 63 -17.49 -9.91 -1.27
N PHE A 64 -17.71 -8.67 -0.82
CA PHE A 64 -16.66 -7.68 -0.65
C PHE A 64 -15.60 -8.18 0.34
N SER A 65 -14.39 -8.48 -0.16
CA SER A 65 -13.30 -9.04 0.65
C SER A 65 -11.98 -8.24 0.53
N PRO A 66 -11.80 -7.16 1.33
CA PRO A 66 -10.63 -6.27 1.26
C PRO A 66 -9.30 -6.95 1.65
N ARG A 67 -9.33 -7.96 2.52
CA ARG A 67 -8.14 -8.78 2.86
C ARG A 67 -7.72 -9.76 1.76
N ARG A 68 -8.54 -9.92 0.71
CA ARG A 68 -8.27 -10.82 -0.41
C ARG A 68 -7.99 -10.08 -1.71
N TYR A 69 -8.66 -8.94 -1.91
CA TYR A 69 -8.61 -8.17 -3.14
C TYR A 69 -8.05 -6.76 -2.91
N LEU A 70 -6.94 -6.44 -3.59
CA LEU A 70 -6.24 -5.17 -3.47
C LEU A 70 -7.13 -3.97 -3.83
N TYR A 71 -7.92 -4.07 -4.91
CA TYR A 71 -8.85 -3.01 -5.25
C TYR A 71 -9.96 -2.85 -4.22
N HIS A 72 -10.38 -3.93 -3.55
CA HIS A 72 -11.32 -3.81 -2.43
C HIS A 72 -10.69 -3.13 -1.22
N ALA A 73 -9.43 -3.44 -0.90
CA ALA A 73 -8.70 -2.73 0.15
C ALA A 73 -8.65 -1.22 -0.15
N TYR A 74 -8.35 -0.84 -1.39
CA TYR A 74 -8.40 0.57 -1.82
C TYR A 74 -9.80 1.18 -1.64
N LEU A 75 -10.87 0.49 -2.05
CA LEU A 75 -12.25 0.98 -1.84
C LEU A 75 -12.64 1.08 -0.36
N ALA A 76 -12.11 0.20 0.51
CA ALA A 76 -12.29 0.30 1.95
C ALA A 76 -11.57 1.54 2.51
N TYR A 77 -10.31 1.72 2.11
CA TYR A 77 -9.49 2.88 2.47
C TYR A 77 -10.19 4.20 2.10
N MET A 78 -10.65 4.32 0.86
CA MET A 78 -11.35 5.52 0.38
C MET A 78 -12.60 5.84 1.22
N ARG A 79 -13.38 4.81 1.60
CA ARG A 79 -14.57 4.98 2.43
C ARG A 79 -14.23 5.41 3.85
N ALA A 80 -13.22 4.81 4.47
CA ALA A 80 -12.81 5.11 5.84
C ALA A 80 -12.31 6.56 5.99
N HIS A 81 -11.64 7.08 4.97
CA HIS A 81 -11.09 8.45 4.96
C HIS A 81 -12.06 9.50 4.37
N GLY A 82 -13.30 9.12 4.07
CA GLY A 82 -14.32 10.05 3.57
C GLY A 82 -14.10 10.53 2.13
N PHE A 83 -13.25 9.86 1.35
CA PHE A 83 -13.01 10.22 -0.05
C PHE A 83 -14.17 9.73 -0.94
N GLY A 84 -14.88 10.67 -1.57
CA GLY A 84 -16.12 10.38 -2.30
C GLY A 84 -15.95 9.81 -3.72
N LYS A 85 -14.74 9.80 -4.29
CA LYS A 85 -14.51 9.38 -5.69
C LYS A 85 -13.26 8.50 -5.81
N PRO A 86 -13.39 7.17 -5.63
CA PRO A 86 -12.30 6.24 -5.92
C PRO A 86 -11.91 6.31 -7.40
N VAL A 87 -10.61 6.15 -7.70
CA VAL A 87 -10.16 5.97 -9.08
C VAL A 87 -10.74 4.68 -9.66
N THR A 88 -11.01 4.65 -10.97
CA THR A 88 -11.52 3.45 -11.64
C THR A 88 -10.49 2.31 -11.62
N LEU A 89 -10.91 1.05 -11.75
CA LEU A 89 -9.99 -0.10 -11.76
C LEU A 89 -8.91 0.02 -12.85
N THR A 90 -9.25 0.54 -14.01
CA THR A 90 -8.29 0.78 -15.10
C THR A 90 -7.24 1.80 -14.68
N ARG A 91 -7.65 2.90 -14.04
CA ARG A 91 -6.74 3.93 -13.56
C ARG A 91 -5.90 3.43 -12.40
N PHE A 92 -6.52 2.74 -11.45
CA PHE A 92 -5.84 2.05 -10.34
C PHE A 92 -4.70 1.17 -10.87
N GLY A 93 -5.00 0.27 -11.81
CA GLY A 93 -3.99 -0.64 -12.37
C GLY A 93 -2.90 0.04 -13.22
N LYS A 94 -3.16 1.24 -13.75
CA LYS A 94 -2.21 2.06 -14.52
C LYS A 94 -1.29 2.86 -13.58
N ASP A 95 -1.84 3.41 -12.51
CA ASP A 95 -1.14 4.34 -11.63
C ASP A 95 -0.39 3.62 -10.49
N MET A 96 -0.79 2.39 -10.16
CA MET A 96 -0.17 1.58 -9.09
C MET A 96 1.37 1.48 -9.15
N PRO A 97 2.02 1.23 -10.33
CA PRO A 97 3.47 1.18 -10.39
C PRO A 97 4.13 2.50 -10.01
N GLY A 98 3.57 3.63 -10.47
CA GLY A 98 4.08 4.96 -10.13
C GLY A 98 3.90 5.27 -8.65
N ALA A 99 2.70 4.99 -8.11
CA ALA A 99 2.40 5.22 -6.70
C ALA A 99 3.27 4.37 -5.75
N MET A 100 3.56 3.11 -6.08
CA MET A 100 4.49 2.28 -5.28
C MET A 100 5.95 2.75 -5.40
N ALA A 101 6.34 3.27 -6.58
CA ALA A 101 7.69 3.78 -6.79
C ALA A 101 8.02 5.01 -5.93
N GLU A 102 7.01 5.79 -5.52
CA GLU A 102 7.16 6.88 -4.53
C GLU A 102 7.68 6.39 -3.17
N TYR A 103 7.46 5.10 -2.85
CA TYR A 103 7.99 4.44 -1.65
C TYR A 103 9.25 3.63 -1.93
N GLY A 104 9.82 3.71 -3.14
CA GLY A 104 10.92 2.87 -3.59
C GLY A 104 10.55 1.39 -3.72
N ARG A 105 9.26 1.06 -3.87
CA ARG A 105 8.74 -0.31 -3.94
C ARG A 105 8.33 -0.66 -5.37
N GLU A 106 8.78 -1.79 -5.89
CA GLU A 106 8.38 -2.27 -7.21
C GLU A 106 7.01 -2.97 -7.16
N TYR A 107 6.09 -2.57 -8.02
CA TYR A 107 4.80 -3.24 -8.20
C TYR A 107 4.85 -4.24 -9.35
N MET A 108 4.53 -5.49 -9.05
CA MET A 108 4.45 -6.59 -10.00
C MET A 108 3.08 -7.26 -9.95
N LYS A 109 2.66 -7.80 -11.10
CA LYS A 109 1.43 -8.59 -11.18
C LYS A 109 1.54 -9.70 -12.22
N ARG A 110 0.95 -10.85 -11.91
CA ARG A 110 0.96 -12.04 -12.79
C ARG A 110 -0.43 -12.64 -12.92
N LYS A 111 -0.80 -13.05 -14.14
CA LYS A 111 -2.04 -13.79 -14.37
C LYS A 111 -1.93 -15.19 -13.77
N THR A 112 -2.93 -15.59 -12.99
CA THR A 112 -3.04 -16.92 -12.36
C THR A 112 -4.41 -17.51 -12.67
N LYS A 113 -4.61 -18.79 -12.30
CA LYS A 113 -5.93 -19.46 -12.37
C LYS A 113 -7.03 -18.74 -11.54
N HIS A 114 -6.64 -17.92 -10.56
CA HIS A 114 -7.55 -17.20 -9.66
C HIS A 114 -7.65 -15.70 -9.99
N GLY A 115 -7.15 -15.30 -11.16
CA GLY A 115 -7.11 -13.89 -11.59
C GLY A 115 -5.71 -13.29 -11.50
N LEU A 116 -5.64 -11.96 -11.56
CA LEU A 116 -4.39 -11.21 -11.52
C LEU A 116 -3.89 -11.14 -10.07
N ARG A 117 -2.74 -11.73 -9.80
CA ARG A 117 -2.10 -11.77 -8.48
C ARG A 117 -1.02 -10.70 -8.45
N SER A 118 -1.03 -9.85 -7.42
CA SER A 118 0.01 -8.84 -7.21
C SER A 118 1.12 -9.38 -6.30
N ASN A 119 2.22 -8.63 -6.20
CA ASN A 119 3.25 -8.85 -5.20
C ASN A 119 3.03 -8.06 -3.91
N VAL A 120 1.85 -7.46 -3.67
CA VAL A 120 1.64 -6.61 -2.51
C VAL A 120 0.71 -7.21 -1.48
N THR A 121 1.02 -6.97 -0.20
CA THR A 121 0.21 -7.34 0.96
C THR A 121 -0.05 -6.11 1.82
N LEU A 122 -1.08 -6.18 2.67
CA LEU A 122 -1.37 -5.13 3.64
C LEU A 122 -0.38 -5.19 4.81
N THR A 123 -0.03 -4.02 5.32
CA THR A 123 0.71 -3.83 6.58
C THR A 123 -0.21 -3.90 7.79
N GLU A 124 0.37 -3.99 8.99
CA GLU A 124 -0.38 -3.91 10.25
C GLU A 124 -1.12 -2.57 10.40
N GLU A 125 -0.52 -1.46 9.94
CA GLU A 125 -1.12 -0.11 9.95
C GLU A 125 -2.42 -0.03 9.14
N SER A 126 -2.66 -0.96 8.21
CA SER A 126 -3.91 -0.99 7.47
C SER A 126 -5.13 -1.33 8.33
N GLU A 127 -4.91 -1.97 9.48
CA GLU A 127 -6.00 -2.42 10.37
C GLU A 127 -6.83 -1.25 10.92
N ASP A 128 -6.25 -0.04 10.99
CA ASP A 128 -6.91 1.18 11.48
C ASP A 128 -8.15 1.59 10.66
N TRP A 129 -8.16 1.29 9.36
CA TRP A 129 -9.24 1.65 8.43
C TRP A 129 -9.92 0.43 7.79
N MET A 130 -9.39 -0.76 8.06
CA MET A 130 -9.93 -2.04 7.59
C MET A 130 -11.31 -2.32 8.21
N PRO A 131 -12.32 -2.71 7.42
CA PRO A 131 -13.59 -3.15 7.98
C PRO A 131 -13.40 -4.35 8.92
N SER A 132 -13.93 -4.21 10.13
CA SER A 132 -14.00 -5.29 11.10
C SER A 132 -14.89 -6.41 10.53
N CYS A 133 -14.47 -7.66 10.68
CA CYS A 133 -15.34 -8.79 10.38
C CYS A 133 -16.45 -8.82 11.43
N VAL A 134 -17.57 -8.13 11.20
CA VAL A 134 -18.80 -8.41 11.95
C VAL A 134 -19.29 -9.78 11.49
N SER A 135 -19.00 -10.81 12.29
CA SER A 135 -19.74 -12.05 12.22
C SER A 135 -21.20 -11.70 12.46
N VAL A 136 -22.03 -11.85 11.43
CA VAL A 136 -23.48 -11.78 11.60
C VAL A 136 -23.86 -12.97 12.47
N THR A 137 -23.94 -12.77 13.79
CA THR A 137 -24.63 -13.70 14.67
C THR A 137 -26.11 -13.53 14.35
N ASN A 138 -26.66 -14.46 13.57
CA ASN A 138 -28.11 -14.58 13.39
C ASN A 138 -28.71 -14.93 14.76
N ASP A 139 -29.06 -13.91 15.54
CA ASP A 139 -29.89 -14.07 16.74
C ASP A 139 -31.36 -14.07 16.31
N ASP A 140 -31.73 -15.11 15.54
CA ASP A 140 -33.13 -15.45 15.29
C ASP A 140 -33.57 -16.44 16.38
N SER A 141 -33.75 -15.92 17.59
CA SER A 141 -34.39 -16.63 18.70
C SER A 141 -35.28 -15.68 19.49
N LYS A 142 -36.33 -15.16 18.85
CA LYS A 142 -37.58 -14.74 19.49
C LYS A 142 -38.62 -14.36 18.44
N ASN A 143 -39.54 -15.28 18.15
CA ASN A 143 -40.94 -15.17 18.56
C ASN A 143 -41.70 -16.48 18.29
#